data_AF-X0VRU3-F1
#
_entry.id   AF-X0VRU3-F1
#
_cell.length_a   1.000
_cell.length_b   1.000
_cell.length_c   1.000
_cell.angle_alpha   90.00
_cell.angle_beta   90.00
_cell.angle_gamma   90.00
#
_symmetry.space_group_name_H-M   'P 1'
#
loop_
_entity.id
_entity.type
_entity.pdbx_description
1 polymer ?
#
loop_
_entity_poly.entity_id
_entity_poly.type
_entity_poly.pdbx_seq_one_letter_code
_entity_poly.pdbx_strand_id
1 'polypeptide(L)'
;MNETLQNLIREELCQNEMWQLSDVMKSALIHQICRLPKNEVSEIETRYPQSPAEMRAFLVKFFTRHYFQTQNSLIDYMTSQDFLDIVRFGHLRILDVGSGPAVASLAITDMLACILEYLNYIEEWPKDKTVKMTYVLNDTSGICLGTGQCML
;
A
#
# COMPACT_ATOMS: atom_id res chain seq x y z
N MET A 1 13.81 18.29 -13.23
CA MET A 1 14.43 17.36 -12.27
C MET A 1 13.31 16.47 -11.75
N ASN A 2 12.96 15.40 -12.48
CA ASN A 2 11.98 14.41 -11.99
C ASN A 2 11.93 13.10 -12.80
N GLU A 3 12.32 13.09 -14.08
CA GLU A 3 12.34 11.85 -14.88
C GLU A 3 13.30 10.79 -14.29
N THR A 4 14.44 11.22 -13.74
CA THR A 4 15.41 10.32 -13.10
C THR A 4 14.85 9.64 -11.85
N LEU A 5 14.19 10.40 -10.97
CA LEU A 5 13.57 9.87 -9.75
C LEU A 5 12.41 8.93 -10.09
N GLN A 6 11.55 9.36 -11.02
CA GLN A 6 10.41 8.57 -11.47
C GLN A 6 10.86 7.27 -12.14
N ASN A 7 11.90 7.30 -12.98
CA ASN A 7 12.44 6.10 -13.61
C ASN A 7 13.05 5.15 -12.59
N LEU A 8 13.77 5.66 -11.58
CA LEU A 8 14.40 4.82 -10.56
C LEU A 8 13.39 4.19 -9.62
N ILE A 9 12.34 4.93 -9.24
CA ILE A 9 11.22 4.37 -8.47
C ILE A 9 10.44 3.35 -9.32
N ARG A 10 10.24 3.62 -10.61
CA ARG A 10 9.61 2.65 -11.53
C ARG A 10 10.45 1.38 -11.68
N GLU A 11 11.76 1.51 -11.81
CA GLU A 11 12.68 0.38 -11.88
C GLU A 11 12.65 -0.43 -10.58
N GLU A 12 12.62 0.21 -9.42
CA GLU A 12 12.58 -0.47 -8.12
C GLU A 12 11.24 -1.19 -7.89
N LEU A 13 10.12 -0.49 -8.11
CA LEU A 13 8.77 -1.03 -7.84
C LEU A 13 8.26 -1.97 -8.95
N CYS A 14 8.75 -1.82 -10.18
CA CYS A 14 8.28 -2.51 -11.37
C CYS A 14 9.45 -2.99 -12.26
N GLN A 15 10.32 -3.80 -11.66
CA GLN A 15 11.48 -4.38 -12.34
C GLN A 15 11.07 -5.17 -13.58
N ASN A 16 11.66 -4.84 -14.74
CA ASN A 16 11.34 -5.46 -16.03
C ASN A 16 9.85 -5.41 -16.37
N GLU A 17 9.18 -4.31 -16.04
CA GLU A 17 7.73 -4.11 -16.24
C GLU A 17 6.84 -5.09 -15.45
N MET A 18 7.40 -5.74 -14.43
CA MET A 18 6.68 -6.66 -13.55
C MET A 18 6.61 -6.10 -12.13
N TRP A 19 5.40 -5.74 -11.72
CA TRP A 19 5.13 -5.36 -10.33
C TRP A 19 5.31 -6.55 -9.38
N GLN A 20 6.04 -6.32 -8.30
CA GLN A 20 6.27 -7.32 -7.25
C GLN A 20 5.94 -6.74 -5.88
N LEU A 21 5.47 -7.60 -4.98
CA LEU A 21 5.32 -7.20 -3.59
C LEU A 21 6.71 -7.12 -2.95
N SER A 22 6.95 -6.07 -2.17
CA SER A 22 8.11 -6.02 -1.28
C SER A 22 8.11 -7.20 -0.31
N ASP A 23 9.27 -7.62 0.17
CA ASP A 23 9.37 -8.76 1.10
C ASP A 23 8.55 -8.52 2.37
N VAL A 24 8.51 -7.28 2.85
CA VAL A 24 7.68 -6.85 3.99
C VAL A 24 6.21 -7.06 3.68
N MET A 25 5.72 -6.56 2.54
CA MET A 25 4.30 -6.68 2.19
C MET A 25 3.91 -8.13 1.90
N LYS A 26 4.78 -8.90 1.24
CA LYS A 26 4.59 -10.34 1.02
C LYS A 26 4.47 -11.10 2.35
N SER A 27 5.36 -10.80 3.30
CA SER A 27 5.33 -11.41 4.64
C SER A 27 4.04 -11.06 5.40
N ALA A 28 3.65 -9.79 5.42
CA ALA A 28 2.42 -9.34 6.07
C ALA A 28 1.16 -9.96 5.43
N LEU A 29 1.09 -10.02 4.10
CA LEU A 29 -0.01 -10.66 3.39
C LEU A 29 -0.11 -12.16 3.71
N ILE A 30 1.01 -12.88 3.66
CA ILE A 30 1.06 -14.31 3.99
C ILE A 30 0.64 -14.54 5.44
N HIS A 31 1.15 -13.73 6.37
CA HIS A 31 0.81 -13.81 7.78
C HIS A 31 -0.70 -13.68 8.02
N GLN A 32 -1.33 -12.67 7.41
CA GLN A 32 -2.78 -12.50 7.54
C GLN A 32 -3.55 -13.65 6.89
N ILE A 33 -3.18 -14.06 5.69
CA ILE A 33 -3.81 -15.20 5.02
C ILE A 33 -3.73 -16.43 5.92
N CYS A 34 -2.56 -16.80 6.45
CA CYS A 34 -2.37 -18.01 7.25
C CYS A 34 -3.21 -18.08 8.53
N ARG A 35 -3.67 -16.94 9.07
CA ARG A 35 -4.46 -16.88 10.30
C ARG A 35 -5.97 -16.91 10.08
N LEU A 36 -6.42 -16.80 8.83
CA LEU A 36 -7.83 -16.79 8.47
C LEU A 36 -8.30 -18.18 8.00
N PRO A 37 -9.54 -18.59 8.36
CA PRO A 37 -10.07 -19.90 8.01
C PRO A 37 -10.22 -20.07 6.50
N LYS A 38 -10.04 -21.30 6.03
CA LYS A 38 -10.21 -21.66 4.62
C LYS A 38 -11.53 -22.40 4.44
N ASN A 39 -12.54 -21.70 3.92
CA ASN A 39 -13.84 -22.27 3.55
C ASN A 39 -14.16 -21.96 2.08
N GLU A 40 -15.13 -22.67 1.52
CA GLU A 40 -15.73 -22.28 0.24
C GLU A 40 -16.56 -21.02 0.42
N VAL A 41 -16.35 -20.04 -0.47
CA VAL A 41 -17.06 -18.76 -0.50
C VAL A 41 -17.38 -18.43 -1.95
N SER A 42 -18.48 -17.73 -2.18
CA SER A 42 -18.87 -17.27 -3.51
C SER A 42 -17.97 -16.13 -4.00
N GLU A 43 -18.05 -15.83 -5.30
CA GLU A 43 -17.31 -14.70 -5.86
C GLU A 43 -17.77 -13.35 -5.28
N ILE A 44 -19.07 -13.19 -5.02
CA ILE A 44 -19.63 -11.95 -4.48
C ILE A 44 -19.08 -11.71 -3.08
N GLU A 45 -19.11 -12.73 -2.22
CA GLU A 45 -18.56 -12.66 -0.87
C GLU A 45 -17.04 -12.43 -0.90
N THR A 46 -16.33 -13.01 -1.88
CA THR A 46 -14.90 -12.74 -2.08
C THR A 46 -14.62 -11.28 -2.43
N ARG A 47 -15.51 -10.59 -3.16
CA ARG A 47 -15.34 -9.18 -3.54
C ARG A 47 -15.68 -8.23 -2.40
N TYR A 48 -16.63 -8.60 -1.54
CA TYR A 48 -17.15 -7.76 -0.47
C TYR A 48 -17.15 -8.52 0.87
N PRO A 49 -15.97 -8.81 1.44
CA PRO A 49 -15.87 -9.74 2.57
C PRO A 49 -16.54 -9.20 3.84
N GLN A 50 -17.41 -10.02 4.42
CA GLN A 50 -18.11 -9.79 5.68
C GLN A 50 -17.72 -10.81 6.77
N SER A 51 -17.00 -11.87 6.42
CA SER A 51 -16.52 -12.89 7.36
C SER A 51 -15.02 -13.18 7.21
N PRO A 52 -14.37 -13.82 8.21
CA PRO A 52 -12.94 -14.16 8.14
C PRO A 52 -12.56 -15.05 6.94
N ALA A 53 -13.42 -15.99 6.54
CA ALA A 53 -13.15 -16.87 5.40
C ALA A 53 -13.21 -16.10 4.08
N GLU A 54 -14.17 -15.19 3.94
CA GLU A 54 -14.31 -14.31 2.78
C GLU A 54 -13.13 -13.36 2.67
N MET A 55 -12.68 -12.80 3.81
CA MET A 55 -11.49 -11.96 3.85
C MET A 55 -10.26 -12.73 3.37
N ARG A 56 -10.09 -13.99 3.79
CA ARG A 56 -9.01 -14.84 3.27
C ARG A 56 -9.07 -14.94 1.75
N ALA A 57 -10.26 -15.19 1.21
CA ALA A 57 -10.47 -15.32 -0.23
C ALA A 57 -10.16 -14.01 -0.96
N PHE A 58 -10.58 -12.86 -0.40
CA PHE A 58 -10.24 -11.53 -0.92
C PHE A 58 -8.72 -11.35 -0.97
N LEU A 59 -8.02 -11.63 0.14
CA LEU A 59 -6.58 -11.45 0.25
C LEU A 59 -5.82 -12.31 -0.77
N VAL A 60 -6.27 -13.55 -1.00
CA VAL A 60 -5.67 -14.45 -1.99
C VAL A 60 -5.96 -14.01 -3.42
N LYS A 61 -7.18 -13.58 -3.72
CA LYS A 61 -7.65 -13.40 -5.11
C LYS A 61 -7.47 -11.96 -5.63
N PHE A 62 -7.67 -10.97 -4.76
CA PHE A 62 -7.84 -9.58 -5.17
C PHE A 62 -6.79 -8.63 -4.62
N PHE A 63 -6.20 -8.90 -3.44
CA PHE A 63 -5.27 -7.97 -2.79
C PHE A 63 -4.15 -7.51 -3.72
N THR A 64 -3.32 -8.43 -4.22
CA THR A 64 -2.15 -8.10 -5.04
C THR A 64 -2.51 -7.31 -6.28
N ARG A 65 -3.64 -7.65 -6.93
CA ARG A 65 -4.14 -6.91 -8.08
C ARG A 65 -4.50 -5.47 -7.71
N HIS A 66 -5.28 -5.27 -6.65
CA HIS A 66 -5.73 -3.94 -6.24
C HIS A 66 -4.56 -3.09 -5.76
N TYR A 67 -3.63 -3.71 -5.05
CA TYR A 67 -2.39 -3.11 -4.59
C TYR A 67 -1.59 -2.50 -5.75
N PHE A 68 -1.29 -3.30 -6.78
CA PHE A 68 -0.56 -2.81 -7.96
C PHE A 68 -1.36 -1.82 -8.79
N GLN A 69 -2.69 -1.96 -8.88
CA GLN A 69 -3.54 -0.96 -9.52
C GLN A 69 -3.43 0.40 -8.82
N THR A 70 -3.43 0.43 -7.49
CA THR A 70 -3.21 1.65 -6.72
C THR A 70 -1.82 2.22 -6.98
N GLN A 71 -0.76 1.40 -6.90
CA GLN A 71 0.61 1.88 -7.13
C GLN A 71 0.75 2.49 -8.52
N ASN A 72 0.32 1.78 -9.56
CA ASN A 72 0.37 2.25 -10.93
C ASN A 72 -0.44 3.53 -11.16
N SER A 73 -1.57 3.70 -10.46
CA SER A 73 -2.41 4.90 -10.60
C SER A 73 -1.85 6.13 -9.89
N LEU A 74 -1.02 5.94 -8.87
CA LEU A 74 -0.52 7.01 -8.01
C LEU A 74 0.95 7.36 -8.25
N ILE A 75 1.72 6.50 -8.93
CA ILE A 75 3.16 6.67 -9.10
C ILE A 75 3.52 8.07 -9.63
N ASP A 76 2.86 8.52 -10.70
CA ASP A 76 3.17 9.83 -11.30
C ASP A 76 2.87 10.99 -10.35
N TYR A 77 1.79 10.89 -9.56
CA TYR A 77 1.46 11.89 -8.54
C TYR A 77 2.45 11.85 -7.37
N MET A 78 2.79 10.68 -6.86
CA MET A 78 3.67 10.54 -5.70
C MET A 78 5.13 10.87 -6.01
N THR A 79 5.53 10.80 -7.28
CA THR A 79 6.83 11.30 -7.73
C THR A 79 6.79 12.78 -8.11
N SER A 80 5.63 13.43 -8.15
CA SER A 80 5.53 14.85 -8.51
C SER A 80 6.19 15.76 -7.46
N GLN A 81 6.65 16.93 -7.90
CA GLN A 81 7.25 17.92 -7.00
C GLN A 81 6.25 18.38 -5.92
N ASP A 82 4.98 18.53 -6.30
CA ASP A 82 3.90 18.93 -5.38
C ASP A 82 3.77 17.93 -4.23
N PHE A 83 3.76 16.62 -4.53
CA PHE A 83 3.70 15.60 -3.49
C PHE A 83 4.96 15.61 -2.63
N LEU A 84 6.15 15.67 -3.24
CA LEU A 84 7.42 15.71 -2.50
C LEU A 84 7.50 16.91 -1.55
N ASP A 85 6.98 18.07 -1.94
CA ASP A 85 6.90 19.24 -1.09
C ASP A 85 5.94 19.02 0.09
N ILE A 86 4.83 18.30 -0.11
CA ILE A 86 3.94 17.86 0.97
C ILE A 86 4.70 16.94 1.95
N VAL A 87 5.39 15.91 1.44
CA VAL A 87 6.17 14.97 2.24
C VAL A 87 7.26 15.70 3.04
N ARG A 88 7.88 16.74 2.46
CA ARG A 88 8.85 17.61 3.14
C ARG A 88 8.25 18.42 4.29
N PHE A 89 6.95 18.56 4.47
CA PHE A 89 6.41 19.12 5.73
C PHE A 89 6.48 18.12 6.90
N GLY A 90 6.79 16.85 6.65
CA GLY A 90 7.02 15.83 7.68
C GLY A 90 5.75 15.24 8.29
N HIS A 91 4.56 15.62 7.80
CA HIS A 91 3.30 15.05 8.28
C HIS A 91 2.35 14.75 7.12
N LEU A 92 1.99 13.48 6.95
CA LEU A 92 1.04 13.01 5.95
C LEU A 92 -0.20 12.44 6.64
N ARG A 93 -1.37 12.86 6.19
CA ARG A 93 -2.66 12.32 6.62
C ARG A 93 -3.33 11.64 5.44
N ILE A 94 -3.62 10.36 5.58
CA ILE A 94 -4.28 9.56 4.56
C ILE A 94 -5.68 9.22 5.08
N LEU A 95 -6.70 9.69 4.36
CA LEU A 95 -8.08 9.30 4.57
C LEU A 95 -8.45 8.25 3.54
N ASP A 96 -8.77 7.04 3.99
CA ASP A 96 -9.11 5.90 3.14
C ASP A 96 -10.57 5.50 3.42
N VAL A 97 -11.48 5.87 2.51
CA VAL A 97 -12.93 5.66 2.64
C VAL A 97 -13.35 4.47 1.80
N GLY A 98 -14.05 3.51 2.41
CA GLY A 98 -14.23 2.19 1.81
C GLY A 98 -12.91 1.45 1.74
N SER A 99 -12.11 1.53 2.82
CA SER A 99 -10.70 1.09 2.82
C SER A 99 -10.51 -0.40 2.57
N GLY A 100 -11.56 -1.22 2.75
CA GLY A 100 -11.42 -2.67 2.77
C GLY A 100 -10.35 -3.07 3.80
N PRO A 101 -9.46 -4.02 3.48
CA PRO A 101 -8.29 -4.34 4.30
C PRO A 101 -7.11 -3.36 4.09
N ALA A 102 -7.41 -2.07 3.91
CA ALA A 102 -6.47 -0.97 3.73
C ALA A 102 -5.49 -1.14 2.55
N VAL A 103 -5.92 -1.77 1.45
CA VAL A 103 -5.05 -2.09 0.30
C VAL A 103 -4.42 -0.83 -0.28
N ALA A 104 -5.20 0.24 -0.46
CA ALA A 104 -4.71 1.49 -1.02
C ALA A 104 -3.72 2.19 -0.07
N SER A 105 -4.06 2.25 1.21
CA SER A 105 -3.17 2.78 2.25
C SER A 105 -1.83 2.04 2.29
N LEU A 106 -1.83 0.70 2.24
CA LEU A 106 -0.61 -0.12 2.22
C LEU A 106 0.24 0.15 0.97
N ALA A 107 -0.39 0.22 -0.20
CA ALA A 107 0.30 0.56 -1.45
C ALA A 107 0.97 1.95 -1.39
N ILE A 108 0.29 2.94 -0.79
CA ILE A 108 0.85 4.28 -0.57
C ILE A 108 2.03 4.24 0.41
N THR A 109 1.92 3.48 1.50
CA THR A 109 3.00 3.31 2.48
C THR A 109 4.26 2.78 1.84
N ASP A 110 4.15 1.71 1.06
CA ASP A 110 5.27 1.02 0.42
C ASP A 110 5.92 1.90 -0.66
N MET A 111 5.11 2.57 -1.49
CA MET A 111 5.64 3.56 -2.45
C MET A 111 6.37 4.70 -1.76
N LEU A 112 5.81 5.24 -0.67
CA LEU A 112 6.46 6.31 0.08
C LEU A 112 7.77 5.83 0.72
N ALA A 113 7.79 4.62 1.28
CA ALA A 113 9.01 4.04 1.84
C ALA A 113 10.12 3.96 0.78
N CYS A 114 9.79 3.46 -0.43
CA CYS A 114 10.70 3.42 -1.57
C CYS A 114 11.19 4.82 -1.98
N ILE A 115 10.28 5.80 -2.10
CA ILE A 115 10.63 7.20 -2.40
C ILE A 115 11.63 7.76 -1.37
N LEU A 116 11.34 7.57 -0.08
CA LEU A 116 12.16 8.10 1.00
C LEU A 116 13.53 7.41 1.07
N GLU A 117 13.58 6.10 0.88
CA GLU A 117 14.84 5.34 0.80
C GLU A 117 15.72 5.86 -0.33
N TYR A 118 15.13 6.08 -1.50
CA TYR A 118 15.86 6.60 -2.65
C TYR A 118 16.34 8.05 -2.43
N LEU A 119 15.46 8.95 -1.94
CA LEU A 119 15.84 10.33 -1.64
C LEU A 119 16.96 10.40 -0.59
N ASN A 120 16.97 9.47 0.37
CA ASN A 120 18.04 9.34 1.35
C ASN A 120 19.35 8.84 0.70
N TYR A 121 19.27 7.87 -0.21
CA TYR A 121 20.43 7.36 -0.96
C TYR A 121 21.12 8.45 -1.80
N ILE A 122 20.36 9.34 -2.44
CA ILE A 122 20.91 10.45 -3.23
C ILE A 122 21.18 11.73 -2.44
N GLU A 123 21.11 11.68 -1.10
CA GLU A 123 21.34 12.82 -0.19
C GLU A 123 20.40 14.02 -0.41
N GLU A 124 19.24 13.83 -1.06
CA GLU A 124 18.20 14.86 -1.22
C GLU A 124 17.21 14.91 -0.04
N TRP A 125 17.19 13.86 0.79
CA TRP A 125 16.39 13.84 2.02
C TRP A 125 17.16 14.49 3.18
N PRO A 126 16.56 15.45 3.92
CA PRO A 126 17.23 16.06 5.06
C PRO A 126 17.55 15.03 6.15
N LYS A 127 18.81 15.04 6.63
CA LYS A 127 19.25 14.18 7.74
C LYS A 127 18.34 14.35 8.96
N ASP A 128 18.04 13.23 9.61
CA ASP A 128 17.19 13.13 10.81
C ASP A 128 15.72 13.55 10.63
N LYS A 129 15.28 13.80 9.39
CA LYS A 129 13.89 14.12 9.11
C LYS A 129 13.04 12.86 9.04
N THR A 130 12.05 12.79 9.93
CA THR A 130 11.04 11.74 9.96
C THR A 130 9.74 12.24 9.33
N VAL A 131 9.07 11.34 8.61
CA VAL A 131 7.71 11.58 8.11
C VAL A 131 6.74 10.87 9.04
N LYS A 132 5.88 11.62 9.71
CA LYS A 132 4.78 11.05 10.49
C LYS A 132 3.59 10.81 9.57
N MET A 133 3.24 9.54 9.36
CA MET A 133 2.02 9.16 8.67
C MET A 133 0.89 8.93 9.67
N THR A 134 -0.30 9.41 9.34
CA THR A 134 -1.53 9.15 10.11
C THR A 134 -2.60 8.64 9.16
N TYR A 135 -3.08 7.43 9.41
CA TYR A 135 -4.14 6.81 8.63
C TYR A 135 -5.48 6.98 9.33
N VAL A 136 -6.48 7.41 8.58
CA VAL A 136 -7.89 7.42 8.98
C VAL A 136 -8.60 6.43 8.06
N LEU A 137 -8.82 5.23 8.57
CA LEU A 137 -9.48 4.15 7.83
C LEU A 137 -10.98 4.18 8.13
N ASN A 138 -11.80 4.17 7.08
CA ASN A 138 -13.23 4.08 7.20
C ASN A 138 -13.76 2.98 6.28
N ASP A 139 -14.50 2.05 6.85
CA ASP A 139 -15.23 1.02 6.13
C ASP A 139 -16.49 0.64 6.91
N THR A 140 -17.46 0.08 6.21
CA THR A 140 -18.69 -0.45 6.81
C THR A 140 -18.50 -1.86 7.37
N SER A 141 -17.52 -2.61 6.86
CA SER A 141 -17.18 -3.97 7.29
C SER A 141 -16.14 -3.94 8.40
N GLY A 142 -16.50 -4.47 9.57
CA GLY A 142 -15.60 -4.59 10.71
C GLY A 142 -14.41 -5.52 10.45
N ILE A 143 -14.60 -6.59 9.67
CA ILE A 143 -13.49 -7.50 9.31
C ILE A 143 -12.50 -6.82 8.37
N CYS A 144 -12.98 -6.01 7.41
CA CYS A 144 -12.14 -5.17 6.56
C CYS A 144 -11.26 -4.23 7.39
N LEU A 145 -11.87 -3.42 8.26
CA LEU A 145 -11.12 -2.50 9.13
C LEU A 145 -10.11 -3.23 10.01
N GLY A 146 -10.52 -4.30 10.67
CA GLY A 146 -9.64 -5.06 11.57
C GLY A 146 -8.46 -5.68 10.85
N THR A 147 -8.67 -6.23 9.64
CA THR A 147 -7.57 -6.75 8.80
C THR A 147 -6.65 -5.63 8.35
N GLY A 148 -7.18 -4.51 7.88
CA GLY A 148 -6.37 -3.35 7.45
C GLY A 148 -5.49 -2.80 8.58
N GLN A 149 -6.04 -2.66 9.78
CA GLN A 149 -5.31 -2.23 10.98
C GLN A 149 -4.19 -3.19 11.40
N CYS A 150 -4.32 -4.47 11.08
CA CYS A 150 -3.31 -5.48 11.41
C CYS A 150 -2.22 -5.61 10.32
N MET A 151 -2.45 -5.08 9.12
CA MET A 151 -1.50 -5.09 8.02
C MET A 151 -0.67 -3.82 7.93
N LEU A 152 -1.24 -2.68 8.31
CA LEU A 152 -0.57 -1.38 8.45
C LEU A 152 0.28 -1.32 9.73
#